data_AF-W4PLG9-F1
#
_entry.id   AF-W4PLG9-F1
#
_cell.length_a   1.000
_cell.length_b   1.000
_cell.length_c   1.000
_cell.angle_alpha   90.00
_cell.angle_beta   90.00
_cell.angle_gamma   90.00
#
_symmetry.space_group_name_H-M   'P 1'
#
loop_
_entity.id
_entity.type
_entity.pdbx_description
1 polymer ?
#
loop_
_entity_poly.entity_id
_entity_poly.type
_entity_poly.pdbx_seq_one_letter_code
_entity_poly.pdbx_strand_id
1 'polypeptide(L)'
;MYTTTEEVPLANVLSAMKEKENGAVASVDQKKATSEQLREYLAEVLPDFDRDRVYTGDIKKLISWYNILVTNGITDFELKEKEESAPEEEAAE
;
A
#
# COMPACT_ATOMS: atom_id res chain seq x y z
N MET A 1 -4.67 -5.40 0.80
CA MET A 1 -4.50 -4.38 1.85
C MET A 1 -5.80 -4.31 2.62
N TYR A 2 -5.76 -4.50 3.94
CA TYR A 2 -7.00 -4.54 4.73
C TYR A 2 -7.62 -3.15 4.87
N THR A 3 -8.91 -3.07 4.57
CA THR A 3 -9.78 -1.91 4.86
C THR A 3 -10.82 -2.32 5.89
N THR A 4 -11.59 -1.35 6.37
CA THR A 4 -12.62 -1.59 7.41
C THR A 4 -13.71 -2.59 7.00
N THR A 5 -13.95 -2.78 5.70
CA THR A 5 -15.01 -3.65 5.18
C THR A 5 -14.49 -4.78 4.28
N GLU A 6 -13.38 -4.56 3.58
CA GLU A 6 -12.89 -5.48 2.55
C GLU A 6 -11.37 -5.43 2.37
N GLU A 7 -10.83 -6.30 1.52
CA GLU A 7 -9.43 -6.25 1.11
C GLU A 7 -9.26 -5.60 -0.26
N VAL A 8 -8.35 -4.63 -0.34
CA VAL A 8 -8.05 -3.92 -1.59
C VAL A 8 -6.74 -4.46 -2.18
N PRO A 9 -6.69 -4.84 -3.47
CA PRO A 9 -5.46 -5.28 -4.12
C PRO A 9 -4.32 -4.27 -3.95
N LEU A 10 -3.10 -4.73 -3.67
CA LEU A 10 -1.95 -3.83 -3.50
C LEU A 10 -1.67 -2.98 -4.74
N ALA A 11 -1.96 -3.50 -5.92
CA ALA A 11 -1.89 -2.76 -7.16
C ALA A 11 -2.75 -1.50 -7.16
N ASN A 12 -3.99 -1.58 -6.68
CA ASN A 12 -4.87 -0.42 -6.58
C ASN A 12 -4.31 0.62 -5.60
N VAL A 13 -3.72 0.16 -4.49
CA VAL A 13 -3.06 1.05 -3.52
C VAL A 13 -1.82 1.72 -4.13
N LEU A 14 -0.99 0.97 -4.87
CA LEU A 14 0.19 1.51 -5.57
C LEU A 14 -0.21 2.50 -6.69
N SER A 15 -1.31 2.24 -7.40
CA SER A 15 -1.90 3.19 -8.35
C SER A 15 -2.33 4.49 -7.66
N ALA A 16 -3.03 4.39 -6.54
CA ALA A 16 -3.43 5.58 -5.77
C ALA A 16 -2.20 6.36 -5.24
N MET A 17 -1.14 5.67 -4.81
CA MET A 17 0.14 6.30 -4.45
C MET A 17 0.76 7.02 -5.66
N LYS A 18 0.74 6.40 -6.83
CA LYS A 18 1.23 7.01 -8.08
C LYS A 18 0.49 8.30 -8.41
N GLU A 19 -0.83 8.29 -8.28
CA GLU A 19 -1.67 9.46 -8.55
C GLU A 19 -1.34 10.60 -7.58
N LYS A 20 -1.23 10.30 -6.28
CA LYS A 20 -0.83 11.27 -5.24
C LYS A 20 0.54 11.88 -5.51
N GLU A 21 1.53 11.05 -5.84
CA GLU A 21 2.93 11.47 -6.02
C GLU A 21 3.24 11.87 -7.47
N ASN A 22 2.23 11.88 -8.35
CA ASN A 22 2.33 12.22 -9.76
C ASN A 22 3.44 11.41 -10.49
N GLY A 23 3.56 10.12 -10.14
CA GLY A 23 4.56 9.20 -10.68
C GLY A 23 5.99 9.38 -10.15
N ALA A 24 6.20 10.26 -9.18
CA ALA A 24 7.47 10.39 -8.47
C ALA A 24 7.57 9.42 -7.29
N VAL A 25 8.77 9.29 -6.73
CA VAL A 25 8.97 8.55 -5.46
C VAL A 25 8.17 9.19 -4.34
N ALA A 26 7.76 8.39 -3.36
CA ALA A 26 6.96 8.86 -2.23
C ALA A 26 7.68 9.98 -1.48
N SER A 27 6.94 11.05 -1.22
CA SER A 27 7.39 12.24 -0.48
C SER A 27 7.72 11.94 0.99
N VAL A 28 7.24 10.80 1.51
CA VAL A 28 7.49 10.33 2.88
C VAL A 28 8.68 9.39 2.93
N ASP A 29 9.66 9.73 3.79
CA ASP A 29 10.79 8.85 4.08
C ASP A 29 10.38 7.78 5.10
N GLN A 30 10.11 6.56 4.61
CA GLN A 30 9.73 5.40 5.42
C GLN A 30 10.69 5.05 6.58
N LYS A 31 11.96 5.48 6.55
CA LYS A 31 12.93 5.21 7.62
C LYS A 31 12.89 6.28 8.72
N LYS A 32 12.57 7.52 8.35
CA LYS A 32 12.55 8.67 9.27
C LYS A 32 11.16 9.06 9.76
N ALA A 33 10.11 8.71 9.01
CA ALA A 33 8.73 9.06 9.33
C ALA A 33 8.28 8.42 10.65
N THR A 34 7.53 9.20 11.42
CA THR A 34 6.87 8.69 12.63
C THR A 34 5.71 7.76 12.27
N SER A 35 5.25 6.99 13.26
CA SER A 35 4.07 6.14 13.12
C SER A 35 2.84 6.92 12.64
N GLU A 36 2.67 8.15 13.12
CA GLU A 36 1.58 9.04 12.72
C GLU A 36 1.73 9.49 11.27
N GLN A 37 2.90 9.99 10.88
CA GLN A 37 3.17 10.43 9.50
C GLN A 37 2.93 9.32 8.47
N LEU A 38 3.28 8.07 8.81
CA LEU A 38 3.02 6.91 7.95
C LEU A 38 1.52 6.63 7.81
N ARG A 39 0.77 6.71 8.92
CA ARG A 39 -0.67 6.49 8.93
C ARG A 39 -1.41 7.62 8.20
N GLU A 40 -0.99 8.86 8.37
CA GLU A 40 -1.53 10.00 7.64
C GLU A 40 -1.29 9.85 6.14
N TYR A 41 -0.06 9.52 5.75
CA TYR A 41 0.27 9.26 4.35
C TYR A 41 -0.61 8.17 3.74
N LEU A 42 -0.77 7.04 4.44
CA LEU A 42 -1.64 5.98 3.96
C LEU A 42 -3.12 6.42 3.94
N ALA A 43 -3.59 7.22 4.90
CA ALA A 43 -4.95 7.75 4.91
C ALA A 43 -5.25 8.67 3.71
N GLU A 44 -4.25 9.39 3.21
CA GLU A 44 -4.40 10.21 2.01
C GLU A 44 -4.52 9.38 0.72
N VAL A 45 -3.98 8.15 0.73
CA VAL A 45 -4.00 7.22 -0.42
C VAL A 45 -5.19 6.27 -0.34
N LEU A 46 -5.49 5.78 0.86
CA LEU A 46 -6.51 4.79 1.17
C LEU A 46 -7.16 5.18 2.51
N PRO A 47 -8.13 6.11 2.53
CA PRO A 47 -8.70 6.65 3.77
C PRO A 47 -9.38 5.61 4.66
N ASP A 48 -9.96 4.57 4.06
CA ASP A 48 -10.71 3.51 4.74
C ASP A 48 -9.84 2.32 5.20
N PHE A 49 -8.50 2.47 5.24
CA PHE A 49 -7.62 1.40 5.68
C PHE A 49 -7.86 1.00 7.15
N ASP A 50 -7.73 -0.30 7.44
CA ASP A 50 -7.93 -0.83 8.79
C ASP A 50 -6.70 -0.50 9.67
N ARG A 51 -6.89 0.40 10.64
CA ARG A 51 -5.82 0.89 11.53
C ARG A 51 -5.31 -0.12 12.56
N ASP A 52 -6.07 -1.18 12.80
CA ASP A 52 -5.77 -2.27 13.73
C ASP A 52 -5.04 -3.41 13.02
N ARG A 53 -5.38 -3.69 11.76
CA ARG A 53 -4.75 -4.73 10.93
C ARG A 53 -3.54 -4.23 10.14
N VAL A 54 -3.49 -2.96 9.79
CA VAL A 54 -2.38 -2.36 9.07
C VAL A 54 -1.38 -1.75 10.04
N TYR A 55 -0.24 -2.42 10.21
CA TYR A 55 0.83 -1.92 11.06
C TYR A 55 1.73 -0.95 10.30
N THR A 56 2.44 -0.10 11.06
CA THR A 56 3.40 0.86 10.48
C THR A 56 4.49 0.15 9.69
N GLY A 57 4.83 -1.10 10.02
CA GLY A 57 5.76 -1.92 9.26
C GLY A 57 5.27 -2.22 7.84
N ASP A 58 3.98 -2.45 7.65
CA ASP A 58 3.39 -2.72 6.33
C ASP A 58 3.32 -1.46 5.48
N ILE A 59 3.02 -0.32 6.10
CA ILE A 59 3.10 0.99 5.43
C ILE A 59 4.53 1.28 4.96
N LYS A 60 5.54 1.01 5.80
CA LYS A 60 6.95 1.16 5.41
C LYS A 60 7.29 0.27 4.21
N LYS A 61 6.95 -1.01 4.27
CA LYS A 61 7.18 -1.95 3.15
C LYS A 61 6.51 -1.47 1.86
N LEU A 62 5.26 -1.02 1.95
CA LEU A 62 4.50 -0.48 0.82
C LEU A 62 5.21 0.71 0.16
N ILE A 63 5.62 1.70 0.96
CA ILE A 63 6.38 2.87 0.47
C ILE A 63 7.72 2.42 -0.15
N SER A 64 8.39 1.44 0.46
CA SER A 64 9.63 0.90 -0.09
C SER A 64 9.43 0.28 -1.47
N TRP A 65 8.40 -0.55 -1.63
CA TRP A 65 8.10 -1.20 -2.91
C TRP A 65 7.72 -0.18 -3.96
N TYR A 66 6.86 0.77 -3.64
CA TYR A 66 6.49 1.86 -4.54
C TYR A 66 7.73 2.61 -5.05
N ASN A 67 8.62 3.03 -4.13
CA ASN A 67 9.84 3.74 -4.50
C ASN A 67 10.76 2.91 -5.40
N ILE A 68 10.91 1.61 -5.12
CA ILE A 68 11.71 0.70 -5.96
C ILE A 68 11.10 0.62 -7.36
N LEU A 69 9.79 0.42 -7.48
CA LEU A 69 9.10 0.28 -8.76
C LEU A 69 9.23 1.56 -9.60
N VAL A 70 8.94 2.72 -9.01
CA VAL A 70 9.07 4.02 -9.68
C VAL A 70 10.52 4.29 -10.11
N THR A 71 11.50 3.99 -9.26
CA THR A 71 12.92 4.17 -9.59
C THR A 71 13.36 3.31 -10.77
N ASN A 72 12.73 2.15 -10.97
CA ASN A 72 12.96 1.27 -12.12
C ASN A 72 12.11 1.63 -13.35
N GLY A 73 11.35 2.73 -13.31
CA GLY A 73 10.45 3.14 -14.39
C GLY A 73 9.17 2.31 -14.49
N ILE A 74 8.92 1.43 -13.52
CA ILE A 74 7.68 0.63 -13.43
C ILE A 74 6.65 1.50 -12.72
N THR A 75 5.86 2.20 -13.52
CA THR A 75 4.78 3.07 -13.02
C THR A 75 3.41 2.63 -13.49
N ASP A 76 3.32 1.54 -14.24
CA ASP A 76 2.06 0.92 -14.64
C ASP A 76 1.75 -0.20 -13.64
N PHE A 77 0.85 0.09 -12.69
CA PHE A 77 0.46 -0.83 -11.63
C PHE A 77 -0.85 -1.55 -11.94
N GLU A 78 -1.41 -1.38 -13.14
CA GLU A 78 -2.64 -2.03 -13.53
C GLU A 78 -2.44 -3.55 -13.52
N LEU A 79 -3.22 -4.24 -12.68
CA LEU A 79 -3.28 -5.70 -12.72
C LEU A 79 -3.96 -6.06 -14.04
N LYS A 80 -3.19 -6.55 -15.01
CA LYS A 80 -3.76 -7.49 -15.98
C LYS A 80 -4.28 -8.66 -15.15
N GLU A 81 -5.60 -8.74 -15.03
CA GLU A 81 -6.35 -9.74 -14.27
C GLU A 81 -5.62 -11.08 -14.25
N LYS A 82 -4.89 -11.33 -13.17
CA LYS A 82 -4.55 -12.68 -12.79
C LYS A 82 -5.39 -12.94 -11.56
N GLU A 83 -6.53 -13.59 -11.81
CA GLU A 83 -7.31 -14.30 -10.81
C GLU A 83 -6.35 -15.07 -9.89
N GLU A 84 -6.12 -14.56 -8.69
CA GLU A 84 -5.61 -15.35 -7.58
C GLU A 84 -6.32 -14.81 -6.33
N SER A 85 -7.60 -15.16 -6.24
CA SER A 85 -8.27 -15.36 -4.96
C SER A 85 -7.46 -16.42 -4.21
N ALA A 86 -6.59 -16.01 -3.31
CA ALA A 86 -6.05 -16.90 -2.29
C ALA A 86 -7.13 -17.07 -1.21
N PRO A 87 -7.61 -18.30 -0.93
CA PRO A 87 -8.53 -18.53 0.16
C PRO A 87 -7.81 -18.26 1.49
N GLU A 88 -8.50 -17.52 2.36
CA GLU A 88 -8.15 -17.31 3.76
C GLU A 88 -8.21 -18.67 4.48
N GLU A 89 -7.05 -19.25 4.80
CA GLU A 89 -6.96 -20.48 5.60
C GLU A 89 -6.96 -20.10 7.09
N GLU A 90 -8.15 -20.21 7.66
CA GLU A 90 -8.43 -20.22 9.10
C GLU A 90 -7.75 -21.46 9.72
N ALA A 91 -6.50 -21.31 10.16
CA ALA A 91 -5.83 -22.32 10.97
C ALA A 91 -6.10 -22.05 12.46
N ALA A 92 -7.23 -22.57 12.94
CA ALA A 92 -7.40 -22.91 14.34
C ALA A 92 -6.64 -24.23 14.62
N GLU A 93 -5.63 -24.16 15.48
CA GLU A 93 -5.30 -25.23 16.43
C GLU A 93 -4.68 -24.65 17.70
#